data_AF-A0A699XQR5-F1
#
_entry.id   AF-A0A699XQR5-F1
#
_cell.length_a   1.000
_cell.length_b   1.000
_cell.length_c   1.000
_cell.angle_alpha   90.00
_cell.angle_beta   90.00
_cell.angle_gamma   90.00
#
_symmetry.space_group_name_H-M   'P 1'
#
loop_
_entity.id
_entity.type
_entity.pdbx_description
1 polymer ?
#
loop_
_entity_poly.entity_id
_entity_poly.type
_entity_poly.pdbx_seq_one_letter_code
_entity_poly.pdbx_strand_id
1 'polypeptide(L)' 'FFPRTEQERLKREYHSIRQTSTETSTEFMHHFLLLVGFLGAAAGTEEEQAKNFQWGLR' A
#
# COMPACT_ATOMS: atom_id res chain seq x y z
N PHE A 1 18.10 9.28 1.60
CA PHE A 1 17.05 10.19 2.09
C PHE A 1 15.95 10.20 1.04
N PHE A 2 14.73 9.79 1.37
CA PHE A 2 13.61 9.84 0.41
C PHE A 2 13.08 11.29 0.34
N PRO A 3 12.94 11.91 -0.84
CA PRO A 3 12.37 13.24 -0.96
C PRO A 3 10.95 13.29 -0.39
N ARG A 4 10.56 14.42 0.23
CA ARG A 4 9.21 14.61 0.79
C ARG A 4 8.10 14.35 -0.23
N THR A 5 8.32 14.77 -1.48
CA THR A 5 7.40 14.57 -2.61
C THR A 5 7.15 13.09 -2.90
N GLU A 6 8.16 12.25 -2.72
CA GLU A 6 8.06 10.82 -2.96
C GLU A 6 7.37 10.11 -1.79
N GLN A 7 7.59 10.56 -0.55
CA GLN A 7 6.82 10.09 0.60
C GLN A 7 5.33 10.43 0.47
N GLU A 8 4.98 11.62 -0.05
CA GLU A 8 3.59 11.98 -0.32
C GLU A 8 2.97 11.16 -1.46
N ARG A 9 3.75 10.85 -2.50
CA ARG A 9 3.32 9.95 -3.58
C ARG A 9 2.98 8.57 -3.03
N LEU A 10 3.89 7.97 -2.27
CA LEU A 10 3.71 6.64 -1.67
C LEU A 10 2.52 6.59 -0.72
N LYS A 11 2.29 7.64 0.08
CA LYS A 11 1.09 7.75 0.91
C LYS A 11 -0.18 7.74 0.06
N ARG A 12 -0.25 8.52 -1.02
CA ARG A 12 -1.43 8.54 -1.89
C ARG A 12 -1.67 7.18 -2.54
N GLU A 13 -0.61 6.58 -3.07
CA GLU A 13 -0.63 5.26 -3.68
C GLU A 13 -1.17 4.20 -2.72
N TYR A 14 -0.68 4.21 -1.48
CA TYR A 14 -1.16 3.31 -0.42
C TYR A 14 -2.65 3.51 -0.09
N HIS A 15 -3.16 4.74 -0.03
CA HIS A 15 -4.59 4.99 0.25
C HIS A 15 -5.50 4.63 -0.93
N SER A 16 -4.96 4.57 -2.15
CA SER A 16 -5.71 4.19 -3.36
C SER A 16 -5.41 2.78 -3.85
N ILE A 17 -4.67 1.96 -3.07
CA ILE A 17 -4.21 0.65 -3.52
C ILE A 17 -5.38 -0.27 -3.84
N ARG A 18 -5.35 -0.85 -5.04
CA ARG A 18 -6.35 -1.80 -5.54
C ARG A 18 -5.67 -2.78 -6.49
N GLN A 19 -6.07 -4.03 -6.40
CA GLN A 19 -5.70 -5.08 -7.32
C GLN A 19 -6.34 -4.77 -8.67
N THR A 20 -5.53 -4.77 -9.71
CA THR A 20 -6.04 -4.60 -11.07
C THR A 20 -6.46 -5.96 -11.66
N SER A 21 -7.34 -5.97 -12.65
CA SER A 21 -7.82 -7.21 -13.29
C SER A 21 -6.72 -8.02 -13.99
N THR A 22 -5.58 -7.38 -14.25
CA THR A 22 -4.39 -7.97 -14.87
C THR A 22 -3.30 -8.37 -13.87
N GLU A 23 -3.45 -7.99 -12.60
CA GLU A 23 -2.48 -8.26 -11.54
C GLU A 23 -2.93 -9.48 -10.73
N THR A 24 -2.00 -10.40 -10.47
CA THR A 24 -2.25 -11.54 -9.60
C THR A 24 -2.31 -11.12 -8.14
N SER A 25 -3.00 -11.88 -7.29
CA SER A 25 -3.07 -11.58 -5.86
C SER A 25 -1.70 -11.56 -5.18
N THR A 26 -0.74 -12.33 -5.70
CA THR A 26 0.64 -12.36 -5.22
C THR A 26 1.41 -11.10 -5.59
N GLU A 27 1.27 -10.60 -6.82
CA GLU A 27 1.87 -9.31 -7.23
C GLU A 27 1.30 -8.16 -6.40
N PHE A 28 -0.02 -8.15 -6.23
CA PHE A 28 -0.70 -7.18 -5.38
C PHE A 28 -0.21 -7.23 -3.92
N MET A 29 -0.07 -8.43 -3.36
CA MET A 29 0.50 -8.62 -2.02
C MET A 29 1.93 -8.07 -1.92
N HIS A 30 2.78 -8.36 -2.89
CA HIS A 30 4.15 -7.84 -2.89
C HIS A 30 4.16 -6.31 -2.95
N HIS A 31 3.34 -5.72 -3.80
CA HIS A 31 3.23 -4.26 -3.89
C HIS A 31 2.73 -3.64 -2.58
N PHE A 32 1.68 -4.21 -1.98
CA PHE A 32 1.15 -3.75 -0.70
C PHE A 32 2.20 -3.82 0.42
N LEU A 33 2.92 -4.94 0.53
CA LEU A 33 3.97 -5.11 1.55
C LEU A 33 5.15 -4.15 1.34
N LEU A 34 5.51 -3.84 0.10
CA LEU A 34 6.52 -2.83 -0.21
C LEU A 34 6.07 -1.45 0.29
N LEU A 35 4.84 -1.04 0.01
CA LEU A 35 4.32 0.26 0.48
C LEU A 35 4.26 0.35 2.01
N VAL A 36 3.80 -0.70 2.69
CA VAL A 36 3.79 -0.77 4.16
C VAL A 36 5.23 -0.69 4.72
N GLY A 37 6.18 -1.40 4.11
CA GLY A 37 7.59 -1.36 4.50
C GLY A 37 8.23 0.02 4.34
N PHE A 38 7.91 0.76 3.27
CA PHE A 38 8.41 2.12 3.06
C PHE A 38 7.74 3.16 3.96
N LEU A 39 6.44 3.00 4.24
CA LEU A 39 5.68 3.96 5.04
C LEU A 39 5.87 3.74 6.55
N GLY A 40 6.17 2.51 6.99
CA GLY A 40 6.39 2.15 8.38
C GLY A 40 5.24 2.63 9.26
N ALA A 41 5.54 3.41 10.31
CA ALA A 41 4.53 3.98 11.20
C ALA A 41 3.49 4.87 10.50
N ALA A 42 3.76 5.37 9.29
CA ALA A 42 2.80 6.16 8.52
C ALA A 42 1.78 5.31 7.75
N ALA A 43 1.93 3.98 7.70
CA ALA A 43 0.98 3.06 7.08
C ALA A 43 -0.27 2.80 7.96
N GLY A 44 -0.27 3.29 9.21
CA GLY A 44 -1.34 3.06 10.17
C GLY A 44 -1.13 1.82 11.03
N THR A 45 -2.13 1.48 11.85
CA THR A 45 -2.10 0.25 12.67
C THR A 45 -2.25 -0.99 11.79
N GLU A 46 -1.93 -2.16 12.35
CA GLU A 46 -2.13 -3.45 11.66
C GLU A 46 -3.60 -3.66 11.23
N GLU A 47 -4.57 -3.17 12.01
CA GLU A 47 -5.99 -3.27 11.65
C GLU A 47 -6.36 -2.35 10.48
N GLU A 48 -5.78 -1.15 10.40
CA GLU A 48 -5.97 -0.24 9.27
C GLU A 48 -5.35 -0.81 8.00
N GLN A 49 -4.15 -1.39 8.11
CA GLN A 49 -3.49 -2.10 7.01
C GLN A 49 -4.32 -3.27 6.52
N ALA A 50 -4.84 -4.11 7.42
CA ALA A 50 -5.68 -5.25 7.06
C ALA A 50 -6.96 -4.83 6.32
N LYS A 51 -7.60 -3.74 6.74
CA LYS A 51 -8.79 -3.18 6.05
C LYS A 51 -8.45 -2.68 4.65
N ASN A 52 -7.34 -1.97 4.49
CA ASN A 52 -6.88 -1.48 3.19
C ASN A 52 -6.56 -2.63 2.24
N PHE A 53 -5.90 -3.69 2.74
CA PHE A 53 -5.62 -4.89 1.97
C PHE A 53 -6.92 -5.56 1.49
N GLN A 54 -7.91 -5.73 2.36
CA GLN A 54 -9.22 -6.29 2.00
C GLN A 54 -9.99 -5.44 0.99
N TRP A 55 -9.91 -4.12 1.09
CA TRP A 55 -10.52 -3.23 0.09
C TRP A 55 -9.79 -3.25 -1.25
N GLY A 56 -8.48 -3.47 -1.23
CA GLY A 56 -7.68 -3.56 -2.44
C GLY A 56 -7.92 -4.86 -3.22
N LEU A 57 -8.34 -5.95 -2.57
CA LEU A 57 -8.67 -7.22 -3.24
C LEU A 57 -10.05 -7.24 -3.94
N ARG A 58 -10.78 -6.12 -3.96
CA ARG A 58 -12.13 -6.03 -4.53
C ARG A 58 -12.15 -5.61 -5.99
#